data_AF-A0AB74BZ80-F1
#
_entry.id   AF-A0AB74BZ80-F1
#
_cell.length_a   1.000
_cell.length_b   1.000
_cell.length_c   1.000
_cell.angle_alpha   90.00
_cell.angle_beta   90.00
_cell.angle_gamma   90.00
#
_symmetry.space_group_name_H-M   'P 1'
#
loop_
_entity.id
_entity.type
_entity.pdbx_description
1 polymer ?
#
loop_
_entity_poly.entity_id
_entity_poly.type
_entity_poly.pdbx_seq_one_letter_code
_entity_poly.pdbx_strand_id
1 'polypeptide(L)'
;MGLIFPETCTDWKFDLVGLLAIIGESIIEEVVQPLTASPTILLPRLLPAPHALIRPSRRTALPSTPVTVHGVYSGIQLQSIPYFPSMIHQLELTRPYEFQKMTIELCQDDEEVLRPGHDKIATVKKLAPLKLITICSSVWTAGVLAWAIVLRDGPAVVAIVLVSLASSFHSAASFWQSDAIVRPSSTRSPPGDLVLRTREGAFIVVHCKEAVARLLYTGEVKCAYVAGAKLYRILIYVGTLLLMLGIVLMSNCSWTMQVTLGASYLALNVIYMFCALTPAVSRTWHWNMRLVRVLDKSTIITENYTEAIWLAIRATKDIDWVRKGGLIPQTMVWNVWLDEAKLNASNGNANWPATKRKDELLLEDALAKEASNQDDDMSQPKRRPTLL
;
A
#
# COMPACT_ATOMS: atom_id res chain seq x y z
N MET A 1 6.37 50.99 0.94
CA MET A 1 7.27 50.33 -0.02
C MET A 1 6.41 49.47 -0.92
N GLY A 2 6.41 49.75 -2.23
CA GLY A 2 5.70 48.92 -3.20
C GLY A 2 6.45 47.62 -3.46
N LEU A 3 5.73 46.59 -3.89
CA LEU A 3 6.32 45.34 -4.37
C LEU A 3 7.04 45.62 -5.70
N ILE A 4 8.33 45.29 -5.78
CA ILE A 4 9.13 45.41 -7.00
C ILE A 4 8.93 44.14 -7.82
N PHE A 5 8.37 44.27 -9.02
CA PHE A 5 8.20 43.17 -9.96
C PHE A 5 9.19 43.31 -11.13
N PRO A 6 9.68 42.20 -11.70
CA PRO A 6 10.52 42.20 -12.90
C PRO A 6 9.79 42.84 -14.09
N GLU A 7 10.51 43.66 -14.87
CA GLU A 7 9.94 44.45 -15.97
C GLU A 7 10.06 43.74 -17.33
N THR A 8 11.08 42.89 -17.50
CA THR A 8 11.30 42.12 -18.73
C THR A 8 11.29 40.61 -18.48
N CYS A 9 11.06 39.84 -19.55
CA CYS A 9 11.01 38.38 -19.48
C CYS A 9 12.34 37.77 -19.00
N THR A 10 13.45 38.38 -19.37
CA THR A 10 14.82 37.96 -19.01
C THR A 10 15.21 38.28 -17.56
N ASP A 11 14.48 39.18 -16.89
CA ASP A 11 14.69 39.48 -15.47
C ASP A 11 14.24 38.31 -14.58
N TRP A 12 13.33 37.47 -15.10
CA TRP A 12 12.96 36.22 -14.46
C TRP A 12 14.10 35.21 -14.60
N LYS A 13 14.77 34.91 -13.47
CA LYS A 13 15.79 33.88 -13.40
C LYS A 13 15.17 32.49 -13.27
N PHE A 14 15.07 31.78 -14.38
CA PHE A 14 14.62 30.38 -14.45
C PHE A 14 15.77 29.37 -14.26
N ASP A 15 16.92 29.78 -13.72
CA ASP A 15 18.04 28.89 -13.37
C ASP A 15 17.62 27.75 -12.40
N LEU A 16 16.44 27.88 -11.78
CA LEU A 16 15.79 26.89 -10.92
C LEU A 16 15.16 25.69 -11.67
N VAL A 17 15.18 25.66 -13.01
CA VAL A 17 14.57 24.57 -13.80
C VAL A 17 15.15 23.20 -13.45
N GLY A 18 16.44 23.14 -13.09
CA GLY A 18 17.07 21.92 -12.57
C GLY A 18 16.45 21.41 -11.26
N LEU A 19 15.94 22.29 -10.40
CA LEU A 19 15.22 21.90 -9.17
C LEU A 19 13.81 21.42 -9.46
N LEU A 20 13.11 21.97 -10.46
CA LEU A 20 11.81 21.44 -10.89
C LEU A 20 11.90 19.98 -11.35
N ALA A 21 13.04 19.59 -11.94
CA ALA A 21 13.30 18.20 -12.30
C ALA A 21 13.44 17.28 -11.08
N ILE A 22 13.65 17.81 -9.87
CA ILE A 22 13.82 17.08 -8.61
C ILE A 22 12.54 17.12 -7.75
N ILE A 23 11.67 18.10 -7.97
CA ILE A 23 10.38 18.21 -7.27
C ILE A 23 9.46 17.06 -7.69
N GLY A 24 8.77 16.48 -6.70
CA GLY A 24 7.81 15.40 -6.92
C GLY A 24 8.32 13.99 -6.57
N GLU A 25 9.40 13.88 -5.81
CA GLU A 25 9.93 12.58 -5.35
C GLU A 25 8.86 11.71 -4.70
N SER A 26 8.13 12.24 -3.71
CA SER A 26 7.06 11.51 -3.01
C SER A 26 5.94 11.05 -3.96
N ILE A 27 5.63 11.82 -4.99
CA ILE A 27 4.61 11.48 -5.99
C ILE A 27 5.07 10.28 -6.83
N ILE A 28 6.33 10.27 -7.26
CA ILE A 28 6.89 9.17 -8.04
C ILE A 28 7.06 7.92 -7.18
N GLU A 29 7.42 8.08 -5.90
CA GLU A 29 7.51 6.96 -4.95
C GLU A 29 6.17 6.20 -4.80
N GLU A 30 5.03 6.88 -4.83
CA GLU A 30 3.71 6.25 -4.76
C GLU A 30 3.38 5.39 -6.00
N VAL A 31 3.81 5.84 -7.18
CA VAL A 31 3.51 5.14 -8.46
C VAL A 31 4.65 4.25 -8.94
N VAL A 32 5.76 4.14 -8.21
CA VAL A 32 6.96 3.44 -8.67
C VAL A 32 6.72 1.96 -8.97
N GLN A 33 5.92 1.28 -8.16
CA GLN A 33 5.67 -0.16 -8.30
C GLN A 33 4.95 -0.50 -9.62
N PRO A 34 3.78 0.11 -9.93
CA PRO A 34 3.15 -0.11 -11.23
C PRO A 34 3.97 0.46 -12.40
N LEU A 35 4.74 1.54 -12.19
CA LEU A 35 5.59 2.15 -13.23
C LEU A 35 6.67 1.17 -13.70
N THR A 36 7.36 0.54 -12.74
CA THR A 36 8.51 -0.35 -12.98
C THR A 36 8.14 -1.78 -13.36
N ALA A 37 6.84 -2.11 -13.34
CA ALA A 37 6.32 -3.40 -13.77
C ALA A 37 6.00 -3.46 -15.28
N SER A 38 6.07 -2.34 -16.00
CA SER A 38 5.78 -2.25 -17.44
C SER A 38 7.05 -2.00 -18.26
N PRO A 39 7.26 -2.67 -19.40
CA PRO A 39 8.43 -2.42 -20.25
C PRO A 39 8.44 -1.01 -20.86
N THR A 40 7.30 -0.31 -20.89
CA THR A 40 7.22 1.08 -21.37
C THR A 40 8.05 2.06 -20.54
N ILE A 41 8.46 1.67 -19.32
CA ILE A 41 9.34 2.48 -18.48
C ILE A 41 10.75 2.62 -19.05
N LEU A 42 11.16 1.75 -19.98
CA LEU A 42 12.47 1.79 -20.62
C LEU A 42 12.59 2.90 -21.68
N LEU A 43 11.49 3.57 -22.03
CA LEU A 43 11.49 4.63 -23.03
C LEU A 43 12.21 5.88 -22.50
N PRO A 44 13.08 6.51 -23.31
CA PRO A 44 13.73 7.77 -22.96
C PRO A 44 12.69 8.87 -22.84
N ARG A 45 12.66 9.52 -21.68
CA ARG A 45 11.71 10.58 -21.35
C ARG A 45 12.24 11.51 -20.26
N LEU A 46 11.71 12.73 -20.23
CA LEU A 46 11.78 13.59 -19.05
C LEU A 46 10.88 12.98 -17.97
N LEU A 47 11.49 12.55 -16.87
CA LEU A 47 10.79 12.03 -15.70
C LEU A 47 11.03 13.01 -14.55
N PRO A 48 9.98 13.57 -13.92
CA PRO A 48 10.14 14.32 -12.68
C PRO A 48 10.75 13.43 -11.60
N ALA A 49 11.64 13.98 -10.79
CA ALA A 49 12.29 13.31 -9.66
C ALA A 49 12.78 11.87 -9.99
N PRO A 50 13.61 11.68 -11.03
CA PRO A 50 14.03 10.34 -11.45
C PRO A 50 14.87 9.64 -10.36
N HIS A 51 15.47 10.42 -9.45
CA HIS A 51 16.17 9.91 -8.28
C HIS A 51 15.28 9.12 -7.32
N ALA A 52 13.94 9.29 -7.36
CA ALA A 52 13.01 8.45 -6.61
C ALA A 52 13.11 6.95 -6.98
N LEU A 53 13.61 6.64 -8.18
CA LEU A 53 13.87 5.27 -8.64
C LEU A 53 15.19 4.70 -8.09
N ILE A 54 16.07 5.56 -7.56
CA ILE A 54 17.37 5.18 -7.04
C ILE A 54 17.19 4.63 -5.63
N ARG A 55 17.55 3.37 -5.42
CA ARG A 55 17.64 2.78 -4.08
C ARG A 55 19.04 2.22 -3.84
N PRO A 56 19.62 2.36 -2.63
CA PRO A 56 20.93 1.78 -2.30
C PRO A 56 20.99 0.26 -2.51
N SER A 57 19.86 -0.41 -2.31
CA SER A 57 19.68 -1.83 -2.55
C SER A 57 18.37 -2.10 -3.30
N ARG A 58 18.42 -3.06 -4.22
CA ARG A 58 17.23 -3.59 -4.90
C ARG A 58 16.32 -4.26 -3.86
N ARG A 59 15.02 -4.04 -3.95
CA ARG A 59 14.06 -4.75 -3.10
C ARG A 59 13.97 -6.21 -3.54
N THR A 60 13.93 -7.13 -2.58
CA THR A 60 13.69 -8.56 -2.84
C THR A 60 12.19 -8.86 -2.96
N ALA A 61 11.35 -8.04 -2.32
CA ALA A 61 9.90 -8.15 -2.31
C ALA A 61 9.24 -6.76 -2.46
N LEU A 62 7.96 -6.76 -2.85
CA LEU A 62 7.12 -5.57 -2.89
C LEU A 62 6.88 -5.01 -1.47
N PRO A 63 6.57 -3.70 -1.33
CA PRO A 63 6.30 -3.12 -0.01
C PRO A 63 5.08 -3.79 0.65
N SER A 64 5.20 -4.10 1.93
CA SER A 64 4.13 -4.64 2.76
C SER A 64 3.46 -3.53 3.58
N THR A 65 2.18 -3.69 3.88
CA THR A 65 1.40 -2.76 4.70
C THR A 65 1.27 -3.31 6.12
N PRO A 66 1.58 -2.53 7.17
CA PRO A 66 1.48 -3.01 8.55
C PRO A 66 0.01 -3.16 8.96
N VAL A 67 -0.38 -4.38 9.29
CA VAL A 67 -1.73 -4.75 9.74
C VAL A 67 -1.62 -6.10 10.45
N THR A 68 -2.33 -6.26 11.56
CA THR A 68 -2.29 -7.54 12.27
C THR A 68 -3.27 -8.49 11.61
N VAL A 69 -2.81 -9.67 11.21
CA VAL A 69 -3.63 -10.73 10.60
C VAL A 69 -3.65 -11.93 11.51
N HIS A 70 -4.83 -12.48 11.74
CA HIS A 70 -5.03 -13.71 12.48
C HIS A 70 -5.77 -14.73 11.61
N GLY A 71 -5.21 -15.92 11.46
CA GLY A 71 -5.92 -17.06 10.90
C GLY A 71 -6.95 -17.59 11.89
N VAL A 72 -8.20 -17.71 11.46
CA VAL A 72 -9.30 -18.21 12.29
C VAL A 72 -9.03 -19.65 12.70
N TYR A 73 -8.63 -20.49 11.74
CA TYR A 73 -8.41 -21.93 11.95
C TYR A 73 -6.94 -22.35 11.90
N SER A 74 -6.11 -21.66 11.11
CA SER A 74 -4.73 -22.07 10.83
C SER A 74 -3.71 -21.62 11.89
N GLY A 75 -4.11 -20.78 12.85
CA GLY A 75 -3.23 -20.22 13.88
C GLY A 75 -2.16 -19.27 13.35
N ILE A 76 -2.21 -18.91 12.06
CA ILE A 76 -1.30 -17.95 11.43
C ILE A 76 -1.44 -16.60 12.10
N GLN A 77 -0.32 -15.96 12.42
CA GLN A 77 -0.29 -14.58 12.89
C GLN A 77 0.73 -13.78 12.10
N LEU A 78 0.29 -12.73 11.42
CA LEU A 78 1.15 -11.83 10.66
C LEU A 78 1.00 -10.41 11.20
N GLN A 79 2.07 -9.63 11.13
CA GLN A 79 2.07 -8.20 11.51
C GLN A 79 2.00 -7.26 10.30
N SER A 80 2.05 -7.82 9.10
CA SER A 80 1.90 -7.07 7.86
C SER A 80 1.32 -7.96 6.77
N ILE A 81 0.73 -7.35 5.76
CA ILE A 81 0.28 -8.03 4.54
C ILE A 81 1.12 -7.62 3.33
N PRO A 82 1.31 -8.52 2.36
CA PRO A 82 1.94 -8.19 1.08
C PRO A 82 1.18 -7.13 0.27
N TYR A 83 1.85 -6.60 -0.75
CA TYR A 83 1.36 -5.50 -1.60
C TYR A 83 0.00 -5.74 -2.30
N PHE A 84 -0.23 -6.95 -2.84
CA PHE A 84 -1.48 -7.24 -3.55
C PHE A 84 -2.69 -7.36 -2.62
N PRO A 85 -2.64 -8.10 -1.49
CA PRO A 85 -3.74 -8.07 -0.53
C PRO A 85 -3.97 -6.67 0.05
N SER A 86 -2.95 -5.85 0.29
CA SER A 86 -3.19 -4.48 0.78
C SER A 86 -3.97 -3.62 -0.22
N MET A 87 -3.74 -3.82 -1.51
CA MET A 87 -4.53 -3.21 -2.57
C MET A 87 -5.98 -3.72 -2.61
N ILE A 88 -6.21 -5.02 -2.38
CA ILE A 88 -7.57 -5.61 -2.37
C ILE A 88 -8.39 -5.05 -1.21
N HIS A 89 -7.79 -4.98 -0.02
CA HIS A 89 -8.46 -4.51 1.19
C HIS A 89 -8.63 -2.99 1.25
N GLN A 90 -7.81 -2.23 0.52
CA GLN A 90 -7.81 -0.75 0.55
C GLN A 90 -7.74 -0.21 1.99
N LEU A 91 -6.79 -0.72 2.78
CA LEU A 91 -6.68 -0.41 4.21
C LEU A 91 -6.59 1.10 4.51
N GLU A 92 -6.02 1.88 3.59
CA GLU A 92 -5.90 3.34 3.68
C GLU A 92 -7.26 4.08 3.65
N LEU A 93 -8.31 3.44 3.11
CA LEU A 93 -9.67 4.01 3.00
C LEU A 93 -10.60 3.51 4.11
N THR A 94 -10.12 2.61 4.97
CA THR A 94 -10.93 2.00 6.03
C THR A 94 -11.10 3.00 7.17
N ARG A 95 -12.33 3.22 7.62
CA ARG A 95 -12.63 4.15 8.73
C ARG A 95 -12.34 3.50 10.09
N PRO A 96 -12.15 4.30 11.16
CA PRO A 96 -12.07 3.79 12.52
C PRO A 96 -13.29 2.92 12.87
N TYR A 97 -13.04 1.78 13.51
CA TYR A 97 -14.07 0.81 13.93
C TYR A 97 -14.95 0.27 12.79
N GLU A 98 -14.54 0.42 11.53
CA GLU A 98 -15.27 -0.17 10.42
C GLU A 98 -15.18 -1.70 10.43
N PHE A 99 -16.29 -2.38 10.17
CA PHE A 99 -16.33 -3.81 9.94
C PHE A 99 -16.51 -4.12 8.46
N GLN A 100 -15.61 -4.90 7.88
CA GLN A 100 -15.74 -5.41 6.52
C GLN A 100 -15.76 -6.94 6.53
N LYS A 101 -16.62 -7.51 5.71
CA LYS A 101 -16.63 -8.94 5.41
C LYS A 101 -16.46 -9.11 3.91
N MET A 102 -15.53 -9.97 3.51
CA MET A 102 -15.32 -10.28 2.11
C MET A 102 -15.02 -11.75 1.85
N THR A 103 -15.45 -12.23 0.69
CA THR A 103 -15.17 -13.59 0.21
C THR A 103 -14.22 -13.52 -0.97
N ILE A 104 -13.05 -14.16 -0.85
CA ILE A 104 -12.01 -14.16 -1.88
C ILE A 104 -11.78 -15.57 -2.40
N GLU A 105 -11.87 -15.71 -3.72
CA GLU A 105 -11.61 -16.97 -4.42
C GLU A 105 -10.60 -16.80 -5.54
N LEU A 106 -9.90 -17.89 -5.87
CA LEU A 106 -9.09 -17.97 -7.06
C LEU A 106 -9.98 -18.38 -8.25
N CYS A 107 -9.96 -17.61 -9.34
CA CYS A 107 -10.63 -18.01 -10.56
C CYS A 107 -10.03 -19.33 -11.07
N GLN A 108 -10.86 -20.37 -11.16
CA GLN A 108 -10.58 -21.52 -12.01
C GLN A 108 -11.13 -21.14 -13.39
N ASP A 109 -10.25 -20.86 -14.34
CA ASP A 109 -10.70 -20.79 -15.74
C ASP A 109 -11.12 -22.22 -16.13
N ASP A 110 -12.43 -22.45 -16.20
CA ASP A 110 -13.00 -23.62 -16.86
C ASP A 110 -12.67 -23.49 -18.36
N GLU A 111 -12.04 -24.51 -18.93
CA GLU A 111 -11.65 -24.62 -20.35
C GLU A 111 -10.67 -23.55 -20.89
N GLU A 112 -9.38 -23.66 -20.58
CA GLU A 112 -8.34 -23.53 -21.62
C GLU A 112 -7.05 -24.21 -21.14
N VAL A 113 -6.64 -25.23 -21.90
CA VAL A 113 -5.37 -25.98 -21.90
C VAL A 113 -4.40 -25.65 -20.76
N LEU A 114 -4.29 -26.59 -19.82
CA LEU A 114 -3.26 -26.72 -18.80
C LEU A 114 -1.86 -26.41 -19.36
N ARG A 115 -1.39 -25.17 -19.24
CA ARG A 115 0.03 -24.83 -19.33
C ARG A 115 0.56 -24.59 -17.93
N PRO A 116 1.25 -25.57 -17.32
CA PRO A 116 1.81 -25.39 -15.99
C PRO A 116 2.87 -24.28 -16.03
N GLY A 117 2.69 -23.26 -15.19
CA GLY A 117 3.78 -22.34 -14.81
C GLY A 117 3.86 -20.98 -15.49
N HIS A 118 2.77 -20.40 -15.99
CA HIS A 118 2.81 -19.03 -16.55
C HIS A 118 1.89 -17.99 -15.89
N ASP A 119 1.10 -18.37 -14.89
CA ASP A 119 0.17 -17.42 -14.26
C ASP A 119 0.85 -16.57 -13.22
N LYS A 120 0.80 -15.26 -13.46
CA LYS A 120 1.30 -14.22 -12.55
C LYS A 120 0.14 -13.74 -11.69
N ILE A 121 0.39 -13.49 -10.39
CA ILE A 121 -0.62 -12.99 -9.43
C ILE A 121 -1.30 -11.74 -9.98
N ALA A 122 -0.47 -10.84 -10.51
CA ALA A 122 -0.90 -9.60 -11.11
C ALA A 122 0.00 -9.30 -12.31
N THR A 123 -0.63 -8.79 -13.36
CA THR A 123 0.03 -8.26 -14.55
C THR A 123 -0.38 -6.80 -14.75
N VAL A 124 0.46 -5.99 -15.37
CA VAL A 124 0.08 -4.61 -15.71
C VAL A 124 -0.95 -4.65 -16.85
N LYS A 125 -2.07 -3.93 -16.70
CA LYS A 125 -3.09 -3.83 -17.77
C LYS A 125 -2.47 -3.30 -19.07
N LYS A 126 -2.98 -3.77 -20.20
CA LYS A 126 -2.53 -3.30 -21.53
C LYS A 126 -2.67 -1.78 -21.66
N LEU A 127 -3.80 -1.23 -21.17
CA LEU A 127 -4.16 0.19 -21.22
C LEU A 127 -4.11 0.86 -19.82
N ALA A 128 -3.03 0.65 -19.07
CA ALA A 128 -2.85 1.33 -17.78
C ALA A 128 -2.55 2.83 -17.98
N PRO A 129 -3.16 3.77 -17.22
CA PRO A 129 -2.92 5.21 -17.36
C PRO A 129 -1.45 5.60 -17.29
N LEU A 130 -0.70 4.92 -16.42
CA LEU A 130 0.71 5.20 -16.24
C LEU A 130 1.54 4.82 -17.46
N LYS A 131 1.13 3.77 -18.19
CA LYS A 131 1.74 3.43 -19.49
C LYS A 131 1.47 4.52 -20.52
N LEU A 132 0.22 5.01 -20.60
CA LEU A 132 -0.13 6.12 -21.49
C LEU A 132 0.70 7.37 -21.15
N ILE A 133 0.83 7.71 -19.86
CA ILE A 133 1.66 8.83 -19.40
C ILE A 133 3.12 8.64 -19.81
N THR A 134 3.70 7.43 -19.65
CA THR A 134 5.09 7.20 -20.07
C THR A 134 5.29 7.37 -21.57
N ILE A 135 4.33 6.92 -22.39
CA ILE A 135 4.39 7.07 -23.85
C ILE A 135 4.24 8.54 -24.24
N CYS A 136 3.22 9.23 -23.70
CA CYS A 136 3.00 10.65 -23.96
C CYS A 136 4.18 11.51 -23.50
N SER A 137 4.78 11.19 -22.36
CA SER A 137 5.99 11.86 -21.83
C SER A 137 7.20 11.64 -22.73
N SER A 138 7.37 10.43 -23.29
CA SER A 138 8.43 10.15 -24.26
C SER A 138 8.23 10.92 -25.57
N VAL A 139 7.01 10.95 -26.09
CA VAL A 139 6.66 11.75 -27.29
C VAL A 139 6.86 13.24 -27.04
N TRP A 140 6.42 13.75 -25.88
CA TRP A 140 6.63 15.13 -25.47
C TRP A 140 8.12 15.48 -25.40
N THR A 141 8.93 14.58 -24.82
CA THR A 141 10.39 14.75 -24.74
C THR A 141 11.02 14.84 -26.12
N ALA A 142 10.59 14.00 -27.06
CA ALA A 142 11.05 14.07 -28.46
C ALA A 142 10.66 15.40 -29.13
N GLY A 143 9.46 15.92 -28.84
CA GLY A 143 9.01 17.23 -29.29
C GLY A 143 9.87 18.38 -28.75
N VAL A 144 10.16 18.38 -27.44
CA VAL A 144 11.03 19.38 -26.81
C VAL A 144 12.47 19.28 -27.33
N LEU A 145 12.96 18.07 -27.61
CA LEU A 145 14.27 17.87 -28.24
C LEU A 145 14.31 18.44 -29.67
N ALA A 146 13.29 18.16 -30.49
CA ALA A 146 13.19 18.72 -31.83
C ALA A 146 13.13 20.27 -31.79
N TRP A 147 12.39 20.82 -30.83
CA TRP A 147 12.33 22.26 -30.60
C TRP A 147 13.69 22.87 -30.23
N ALA A 148 14.45 22.21 -29.34
CA ALA A 148 15.80 22.64 -28.98
C ALA A 148 16.76 22.65 -30.19
N ILE A 149 16.64 21.67 -31.09
CA ILE A 149 17.43 21.59 -32.33
C ILE A 149 17.07 22.75 -33.27
N VAL A 150 15.77 23.06 -33.42
CA VAL A 150 15.31 24.19 -34.24
C VAL A 150 15.85 25.52 -33.72
N LEU A 151 15.87 25.70 -32.40
CA LEU A 151 16.44 26.87 -31.74
C LEU A 151 17.98 26.89 -31.72
N ARG A 152 18.63 25.82 -32.19
CA ARG A 152 20.10 25.63 -32.18
C ARG A 152 20.72 25.80 -30.78
N ASP A 153 19.98 25.40 -29.75
CA ASP A 153 20.46 25.45 -28.35
C ASP A 153 21.23 24.16 -28.01
N GLY A 154 22.55 24.20 -28.21
CA GLY A 154 23.44 23.06 -27.97
C GLY A 154 23.38 22.51 -26.54
N PRO A 155 23.55 23.34 -25.49
CA PRO A 155 23.40 22.90 -24.11
C PRO A 155 22.06 22.20 -23.84
N ALA A 156 20.95 22.73 -24.36
CA ALA A 156 19.62 22.14 -24.17
C ALA A 156 19.50 20.77 -24.83
N VAL A 157 19.99 20.62 -26.06
CA VAL A 157 19.98 19.33 -26.78
C VAL A 157 20.73 18.26 -25.99
N VAL A 158 21.96 18.57 -25.53
CA VAL A 158 22.77 17.62 -24.77
C VAL A 158 22.11 17.31 -23.41
N ALA A 159 21.60 18.33 -22.71
CA ALA A 159 20.90 18.14 -21.44
C ALA A 159 19.68 17.21 -21.56
N ILE A 160 18.83 17.41 -22.56
CA ILE A 160 17.62 16.59 -22.78
C ILE A 160 18.01 15.13 -23.07
N VAL A 161 19.04 14.91 -23.90
CA VAL A 161 19.53 13.56 -24.21
C VAL A 161 20.05 12.88 -22.95
N LEU A 162 20.89 13.56 -22.15
CA LEU A 162 21.45 12.99 -20.94
C LEU A 162 20.38 12.65 -19.89
N VAL A 163 19.44 13.56 -19.65
CA VAL A 163 18.37 13.33 -18.66
C VAL A 163 17.39 12.24 -19.11
N SER A 164 17.05 12.18 -20.40
CA SER A 164 16.17 11.13 -20.92
C SER A 164 16.82 9.74 -20.90
N LEU A 165 18.13 9.66 -21.17
CA LEU A 165 18.91 8.44 -20.97
C LEU A 165 18.99 8.07 -19.49
N ALA A 166 19.29 9.03 -18.60
CA ALA A 166 19.33 8.79 -17.16
C ALA A 166 18.05 8.13 -16.64
N SER A 167 16.88 8.64 -17.04
CA SER A 167 15.59 8.04 -16.71
C SER A 167 15.47 6.60 -17.20
N SER A 168 15.95 6.31 -18.42
CA SER A 168 15.94 4.96 -19.00
C SER A 168 16.86 4.00 -18.21
N PHE A 169 18.05 4.45 -17.82
CA PHE A 169 19.00 3.68 -17.02
C PHE A 169 18.44 3.35 -15.63
N HIS A 170 17.91 4.36 -14.92
CA HIS A 170 17.26 4.16 -13.61
C HIS A 170 16.04 3.23 -13.72
N SER A 171 15.26 3.39 -14.78
CA SER A 171 14.10 2.56 -15.05
C SER A 171 14.47 1.11 -15.38
N ALA A 172 15.54 0.90 -16.15
CA ALA A 172 16.07 -0.43 -16.47
C ALA A 172 16.62 -1.16 -15.25
N ALA A 173 17.30 -0.44 -14.35
CA ALA A 173 17.73 -0.97 -13.06
C ALA A 173 16.52 -1.44 -12.22
N SER A 174 15.46 -0.65 -12.18
CA SER A 174 14.29 -0.92 -11.34
C SER A 174 13.21 -1.78 -12.02
N PHE A 175 13.39 -2.19 -13.27
CA PHE A 175 12.41 -2.99 -14.02
C PHE A 175 12.27 -4.40 -13.44
N TRP A 176 11.06 -4.74 -13.02
CA TRP A 176 10.74 -6.02 -12.39
C TRP A 176 9.52 -6.70 -12.99
N GLN A 177 9.46 -8.02 -12.82
CA GLN A 177 8.31 -8.84 -13.17
C GLN A 177 7.94 -9.72 -11.97
N SER A 178 6.64 -9.98 -11.82
CA SER A 178 6.14 -10.96 -10.86
C SER A 178 6.52 -12.38 -11.32
N ASP A 179 7.00 -13.18 -10.37
CA ASP A 179 7.24 -14.60 -10.58
C ASP A 179 5.92 -15.33 -10.87
N ALA A 180 6.02 -16.40 -11.68
CA ALA A 180 4.90 -17.29 -11.94
C ALA A 180 4.56 -18.06 -10.66
N ILE A 181 3.29 -18.17 -10.36
CA ILE A 181 2.81 -18.93 -9.21
C ILE A 181 2.66 -20.40 -9.61
N VAL A 182 3.10 -21.30 -8.72
CA VAL A 182 2.65 -22.69 -8.76
C VAL A 182 1.25 -22.76 -8.16
N ARG A 183 0.24 -22.99 -9.02
CA ARG A 183 -1.16 -23.11 -8.58
C ARG A 183 -1.29 -24.24 -7.55
N PRO A 184 -1.93 -24.02 -6.40
CA PRO A 184 -2.21 -25.09 -5.44
C PRO A 184 -3.16 -26.11 -6.09
N SER A 185 -2.91 -27.40 -5.84
CA SER A 185 -3.73 -28.48 -6.38
C SER A 185 -5.19 -28.35 -5.93
N SER A 186 -6.14 -28.65 -6.82
CA SER A 186 -7.60 -28.62 -6.58
C SER A 186 -8.11 -29.72 -5.63
N THR A 187 -7.30 -30.12 -4.67
CA THR A 187 -7.71 -30.96 -3.55
C THR A 187 -8.61 -30.17 -2.61
N ARG A 188 -9.52 -30.88 -1.91
CA ARG A 188 -10.44 -30.31 -0.91
C ARG A 188 -9.66 -29.59 0.19
N SER A 189 -9.39 -28.30 -0.04
CA SER A 189 -8.62 -27.46 0.88
C SER A 189 -9.51 -27.09 2.07
N PRO A 190 -8.98 -27.15 3.31
CA PRO A 190 -9.70 -26.66 4.49
C PRO A 190 -9.99 -25.15 4.37
N PRO A 191 -10.94 -24.61 5.17
CA PRO A 191 -11.17 -23.19 5.26
C PRO A 191 -9.92 -22.48 5.79
N GLY A 192 -9.56 -21.38 5.14
CA GLY A 192 -8.39 -20.55 5.43
C GLY A 192 -8.78 -19.14 5.81
N ASP A 193 -9.86 -19.00 6.58
CA ASP A 193 -10.41 -17.69 6.92
C ASP A 193 -9.41 -16.86 7.75
N LEU A 194 -9.35 -15.57 7.46
CA LEU A 194 -8.42 -14.62 8.06
C LEU A 194 -9.18 -13.42 8.62
N VAL A 195 -8.71 -12.88 9.74
CA VAL A 195 -9.18 -11.60 10.29
C VAL A 195 -8.02 -10.62 10.29
N LEU A 196 -8.19 -9.50 9.60
CA LEU A 196 -7.25 -8.38 9.63
C LEU A 196 -7.77 -7.33 10.61
N ARG A 197 -6.87 -6.80 11.42
CA ARG A 197 -7.12 -5.71 12.37
C ARG A 197 -6.24 -4.52 12.02
N THR A 198 -6.87 -3.37 11.78
CA THR A 198 -6.14 -2.10 11.61
C THR A 198 -5.77 -1.49 12.96
N ARG A 199 -4.86 -0.51 12.95
CA ARG A 199 -4.48 0.24 14.15
C ARG A 199 -5.63 1.08 14.72
N GLU A 200 -6.55 1.48 13.86
CA GLU A 200 -7.73 2.30 14.19
C GLU A 200 -8.92 1.45 14.69
N GLY A 201 -8.71 0.16 14.96
CA GLY A 201 -9.72 -0.72 15.53
C GLY A 201 -10.76 -1.23 14.53
N ALA A 202 -10.50 -1.10 13.22
CA ALA A 202 -11.33 -1.70 12.18
C ALA A 202 -11.00 -3.20 12.01
N PHE A 203 -12.01 -3.98 11.67
CA PHE A 203 -11.91 -5.42 11.47
C PHE A 203 -12.34 -5.82 10.07
N ILE A 204 -11.51 -6.60 9.39
CA ILE A 204 -11.78 -7.11 8.05
C ILE A 204 -11.72 -8.63 8.10
N VAL A 205 -12.87 -9.29 7.95
CA VAL A 205 -12.98 -10.76 7.90
C VAL A 205 -12.96 -11.21 6.44
N VAL A 206 -12.02 -12.09 6.13
CA VAL A 206 -11.80 -12.66 4.81
C VAL A 206 -12.14 -14.13 4.85
N HIS A 207 -13.19 -14.51 4.12
CA HIS A 207 -13.52 -15.91 3.88
C HIS A 207 -12.79 -16.39 2.62
N CYS A 208 -11.93 -17.41 2.78
CA CYS A 208 -11.20 -17.99 1.66
C CYS A 208 -10.72 -19.42 1.97
N LYS A 209 -10.32 -20.18 0.96
CA LYS A 209 -9.69 -21.51 1.16
C LYS A 209 -8.26 -21.32 1.67
N GLU A 210 -7.73 -22.27 2.46
CA GLU A 210 -6.34 -22.25 2.98
C GLU A 210 -5.30 -22.06 1.87
N ALA A 211 -5.53 -22.63 0.68
CA ALA A 211 -4.70 -22.42 -0.50
C ALA A 211 -4.59 -20.94 -0.92
N VAL A 212 -5.70 -20.19 -0.86
CA VAL A 212 -5.76 -18.74 -1.17
C VAL A 212 -5.06 -17.94 -0.08
N ALA A 213 -5.37 -18.26 1.19
CA ALA A 213 -4.75 -17.62 2.35
C ALA A 213 -3.23 -17.71 2.28
N ARG A 214 -2.71 -18.91 2.00
CA ARG A 214 -1.27 -19.14 1.88
C ARG A 214 -0.65 -18.41 0.71
N LEU A 215 -1.29 -18.46 -0.45
CA LEU A 215 -0.76 -17.84 -1.65
C LEU A 215 -0.72 -16.31 -1.56
N LEU A 216 -1.80 -15.71 -1.08
CA LEU A 216 -1.97 -14.25 -1.13
C LEU A 216 -1.35 -13.56 0.09
N TYR A 217 -1.50 -14.12 1.30
CA TYR A 217 -1.12 -13.45 2.54
C TYR A 217 0.20 -13.94 3.13
N THR A 218 0.48 -15.25 3.07
CA THR A 218 1.76 -15.78 3.57
C THR A 218 2.83 -15.87 2.50
N GLY A 219 2.43 -15.89 1.22
CA GLY A 219 3.32 -16.02 0.09
C GLY A 219 4.14 -14.75 -0.11
N GLU A 220 5.46 -14.84 0.05
CA GLU A 220 6.36 -13.77 -0.37
C GLU A 220 6.39 -13.72 -1.91
N VAL A 221 5.72 -12.73 -2.49
CA VAL A 221 5.85 -12.46 -3.92
C VAL A 221 7.23 -11.85 -4.15
N LYS A 222 8.17 -12.68 -4.60
CA LYS A 222 9.50 -12.24 -5.00
C LYS A 222 9.40 -11.38 -6.24
N CYS A 223 10.16 -10.29 -6.24
CA CYS A 223 10.32 -9.45 -7.42
C CYS A 223 11.50 -9.97 -8.23
N ALA A 224 11.24 -10.54 -9.41
CA ALA A 224 12.27 -10.86 -10.38
C ALA A 224 12.62 -9.60 -11.19
N TYR A 225 13.63 -8.85 -10.74
CA TYR A 225 14.18 -7.76 -11.53
C TYR A 225 15.08 -8.32 -12.63
N VAL A 226 14.92 -7.77 -13.81
CA VAL A 226 15.68 -8.15 -15.01
C VAL A 226 17.17 -7.82 -14.84
N ALA A 227 17.47 -6.72 -14.15
CA ALA A 227 18.83 -6.39 -13.77
C ALA A 227 19.31 -7.23 -12.57
N GLY A 228 20.38 -8.01 -12.77
CA GLY A 228 21.12 -8.65 -11.68
C GLY A 228 21.79 -7.63 -10.76
N ALA A 229 22.22 -8.03 -9.56
CA ALA A 229 22.71 -7.10 -8.52
C ALA A 229 23.89 -6.21 -8.98
N LYS A 230 24.85 -6.76 -9.73
CA LYS A 230 25.98 -5.99 -10.28
C LYS A 230 25.50 -4.99 -11.35
N LEU A 231 24.68 -5.45 -12.28
CA LEU A 231 24.14 -4.63 -13.36
C LEU A 231 23.26 -3.49 -12.81
N TYR A 232 22.42 -3.79 -11.81
CA TYR A 232 21.62 -2.79 -11.09
C TYR A 232 22.49 -1.64 -10.58
N ARG A 233 23.58 -1.96 -9.86
CA ARG A 233 24.50 -0.93 -9.32
C ARG A 233 25.12 -0.09 -10.43
N ILE A 234 25.61 -0.74 -11.49
CA ILE A 234 26.22 -0.05 -12.65
C ILE A 234 25.20 0.89 -13.32
N LEU A 235 23.99 0.40 -13.63
CA LEU A 235 22.93 1.19 -14.27
C LEU A 235 22.54 2.40 -13.40
N ILE A 236 22.44 2.22 -12.07
CA ILE A 236 22.18 3.32 -11.14
C ILE A 236 23.32 4.35 -11.16
N TYR A 237 24.59 3.93 -11.05
CA TYR A 237 25.73 4.86 -11.07
C TYR A 237 25.81 5.64 -12.39
N VAL A 238 25.69 4.95 -13.52
CA VAL A 238 25.71 5.58 -14.86
C VAL A 238 24.53 6.54 -15.01
N GLY A 239 23.31 6.10 -14.68
CA GLY A 239 22.12 6.96 -14.77
C GLY A 239 22.24 8.22 -13.90
N THR A 240 22.78 8.11 -12.69
CA THR A 240 22.94 9.25 -11.79
C THR A 240 23.99 10.24 -12.29
N LEU A 241 25.11 9.75 -12.85
CA LEU A 241 26.12 10.61 -13.47
C LEU A 241 25.54 11.40 -14.66
N LEU A 242 24.79 10.71 -15.53
CA LEU A 242 24.11 11.35 -16.67
C LEU A 242 23.09 12.40 -16.20
N LEU A 243 22.34 12.10 -15.13
CA LEU A 243 21.39 13.04 -14.55
C LEU A 243 22.09 14.29 -14.01
N MET A 244 23.16 14.14 -13.23
CA MET A 244 23.90 15.27 -12.67
C MET A 244 24.49 16.16 -13.77
N LEU A 245 25.13 15.56 -14.78
CA LEU A 245 25.66 16.31 -15.93
C LEU A 245 24.55 17.01 -16.72
N GLY A 246 23.42 16.32 -16.93
CA GLY A 246 22.25 16.88 -17.61
C GLY A 246 21.65 18.09 -16.89
N ILE A 247 21.55 18.05 -15.56
CA ILE A 247 21.05 19.17 -14.74
C ILE A 247 21.99 20.38 -14.84
N VAL A 248 23.31 20.18 -14.78
CA VAL A 248 24.29 21.27 -14.91
C VAL A 248 24.23 21.92 -16.30
N LEU A 249 24.04 21.14 -17.36
CA LEU A 249 23.88 21.70 -18.71
C LEU A 249 22.53 22.42 -18.87
N MET A 250 21.49 21.95 -18.19
CA MET A 250 20.16 22.58 -18.20
C MET A 250 20.16 24.00 -17.66
N SER A 251 20.97 24.28 -16.63
CA SER A 251 21.11 25.65 -16.09
C SER A 251 21.85 26.60 -17.05
N ASN A 252 22.53 26.07 -18.07
CA ASN A 252 23.27 26.85 -19.07
C ASN A 252 22.50 26.99 -20.40
N CYS A 253 21.25 26.54 -20.46
CA CYS A 253 20.40 26.67 -21.65
C CYS A 253 19.92 28.10 -21.85
N SER A 254 19.48 28.42 -23.08
CA SER A 254 18.81 29.68 -23.36
C SER A 254 17.55 29.85 -22.51
N TRP A 255 17.17 31.09 -22.22
CA TRP A 255 15.98 31.40 -21.43
C TRP A 255 14.71 30.74 -21.99
N THR A 256 14.55 30.73 -23.32
CA THR A 256 13.41 30.07 -23.99
C THR A 256 13.35 28.57 -23.69
N MET A 257 14.51 27.89 -23.72
CA MET A 257 14.58 26.47 -23.40
C MET A 257 14.44 26.20 -21.91
N GLN A 258 14.97 27.06 -21.04
CA GLN A 258 14.74 26.97 -19.60
C GLN A 258 13.23 27.01 -19.27
N VAL A 259 12.50 28.00 -19.82
CA VAL A 259 11.04 28.10 -19.62
C VAL A 259 10.31 26.88 -20.19
N THR A 260 10.67 26.42 -21.38
CA THR A 260 10.05 25.25 -22.02
C THR A 260 10.24 23.98 -21.17
N LEU A 261 11.46 23.76 -20.67
CA LEU A 261 11.78 22.62 -19.81
C LEU A 261 11.11 22.74 -18.44
N GLY A 262 11.12 23.92 -17.83
CA GLY A 262 10.43 24.18 -16.56
C GLY A 262 8.94 23.92 -16.65
N ALA A 263 8.27 24.45 -17.68
CA ALA A 263 6.86 24.20 -17.94
C ALA A 263 6.57 22.70 -18.21
N SER A 264 7.46 22.02 -18.94
CA SER A 264 7.35 20.58 -19.20
C SER A 264 7.42 19.76 -17.91
N TYR A 265 8.40 20.03 -17.04
CA TYR A 265 8.51 19.33 -15.76
C TYR A 265 7.34 19.61 -14.84
N LEU A 266 6.86 20.86 -14.78
CA LEU A 266 5.69 21.23 -14.00
C LEU A 266 4.45 20.47 -14.48
N ALA A 267 4.20 20.47 -15.80
CA ALA A 267 3.07 19.76 -16.39
C ALA A 267 3.14 18.25 -16.14
N LEU A 268 4.31 17.64 -16.37
CA LEU A 268 4.53 16.22 -16.08
C LEU A 268 4.32 15.91 -14.60
N ASN A 269 4.85 16.73 -13.69
CA ASN A 269 4.66 16.53 -12.26
C ASN A 269 3.18 16.57 -11.87
N VAL A 270 2.40 17.52 -12.39
CA VAL A 270 0.93 17.57 -12.17
C VAL A 270 0.23 16.33 -12.72
N ILE A 271 0.61 15.85 -13.91
CA ILE A 271 0.04 14.64 -14.50
C ILE A 271 0.34 13.39 -13.66
N TYR A 272 1.59 13.21 -13.21
CA TYR A 272 1.96 12.11 -12.32
C TYR A 272 1.27 12.24 -10.95
N MET A 273 1.16 13.46 -10.42
CA MET A 273 0.46 13.76 -9.18
C MET A 273 -1.00 13.36 -9.25
N PHE A 274 -1.69 13.66 -10.35
CA PHE A 274 -3.08 13.26 -10.55
C PHE A 274 -3.23 11.73 -10.52
N CYS A 275 -2.29 10.99 -11.11
CA CYS A 275 -2.27 9.53 -11.04
C CYS A 275 -1.92 8.98 -9.64
N ALA A 276 -1.08 9.66 -8.88
CA ALA A 276 -0.73 9.25 -7.51
C ALA A 276 -1.87 9.52 -6.53
N LEU A 277 -2.48 10.70 -6.59
CA LEU A 277 -3.50 11.18 -5.63
C LEU A 277 -4.91 10.65 -5.86
N THR A 278 -5.10 9.76 -6.84
CA THR A 278 -6.41 9.10 -7.07
C THR A 278 -6.37 7.64 -6.60
N PRO A 279 -6.22 7.35 -5.29
CA PRO A 279 -5.84 6.02 -4.78
C PRO A 279 -6.85 4.91 -5.07
N ALA A 280 -8.15 5.18 -4.97
CA ALA A 280 -9.21 4.19 -5.20
C ALA A 280 -9.30 3.70 -6.65
N VAL A 281 -8.94 4.57 -7.60
CA VAL A 281 -9.05 4.33 -9.05
C VAL A 281 -7.70 3.92 -9.64
N SER A 282 -6.60 4.55 -9.22
CA SER A 282 -5.27 4.33 -9.78
C SER A 282 -4.75 2.91 -9.54
N ARG A 283 -4.79 2.40 -8.31
CA ARG A 283 -4.21 1.08 -7.98
C ARG A 283 -4.91 -0.07 -8.72
N THR A 284 -6.25 -0.03 -8.80
CA THR A 284 -7.07 -1.04 -9.52
C THR A 284 -7.02 -0.89 -11.05
N TRP A 285 -6.67 0.28 -11.58
CA TRP A 285 -6.53 0.52 -13.01
C TRP A 285 -5.20 0.02 -13.56
N HIS A 286 -4.11 0.06 -12.79
CA HIS A 286 -2.81 -0.42 -13.27
C HIS A 286 -2.71 -1.95 -13.27
N TRP A 287 -3.29 -2.60 -12.25
CA TRP A 287 -3.15 -4.04 -12.05
C TRP A 287 -4.31 -4.84 -12.62
N ASN A 288 -3.97 -5.92 -13.30
CA ASN A 288 -4.88 -6.96 -13.75
C ASN A 288 -4.72 -8.19 -12.85
N MET A 289 -5.61 -8.34 -11.86
CA MET A 289 -5.62 -9.46 -10.92
C MET A 289 -6.71 -10.49 -11.30
N ARG A 290 -6.73 -10.95 -12.56
CA ARG A 290 -7.77 -11.91 -13.02
C ARG A 290 -7.84 -13.19 -12.19
N LEU A 291 -6.70 -13.59 -11.61
CA LEU A 291 -6.59 -14.78 -10.79
C LEU A 291 -7.40 -14.68 -9.50
N VAL A 292 -7.65 -13.47 -8.97
CA VAL A 292 -8.31 -13.25 -7.68
C VAL A 292 -9.64 -12.56 -7.89
N ARG A 293 -10.73 -13.20 -7.44
CA ARG A 293 -12.08 -12.64 -7.48
C ARG A 293 -12.58 -12.37 -6.06
N VAL A 294 -13.09 -11.17 -5.85
CA VAL A 294 -13.86 -10.82 -4.65
C VAL A 294 -15.33 -11.04 -5.01
N LEU A 295 -15.98 -12.01 -4.38
CA LEU A 295 -17.37 -12.37 -4.68
C LEU A 295 -18.35 -11.47 -3.95
N ASP A 296 -18.17 -11.36 -2.63
CA ASP A 296 -19.01 -10.58 -1.75
C ASP A 296 -18.15 -9.59 -1.00
N LYS A 297 -18.60 -8.33 -0.89
CA LYS A 297 -18.03 -7.32 0.00
C LYS A 297 -19.17 -6.60 0.71
N SER A 298 -19.21 -6.70 2.03
CA SER A 298 -20.14 -5.93 2.86
C SER A 298 -19.37 -5.11 3.87
N THR A 299 -19.74 -3.84 3.99
CA THR A 299 -19.14 -2.88 4.92
C THR A 299 -20.21 -2.39 5.89
N ILE A 300 -19.90 -2.40 7.18
CA ILE A 300 -20.73 -1.87 8.26
C ILE A 300 -19.86 -0.89 9.05
N ILE A 301 -20.32 0.34 9.18
CA ILE A 301 -19.66 1.33 10.04
C ILE A 301 -20.21 1.10 11.45
N THR A 302 -19.32 0.96 12.43
CA THR A 302 -19.72 0.83 13.84
C THR A 302 -19.23 2.03 14.64
N GLU A 303 -19.85 2.26 15.80
CA GLU A 303 -19.48 3.41 16.63
C GLU A 303 -18.29 3.09 17.54
N ASN A 304 -18.17 1.83 17.96
CA ASN A 304 -17.26 1.42 19.02
C ASN A 304 -16.50 0.13 18.66
N TYR A 305 -15.28 0.00 19.18
CA TYR A 305 -14.46 -1.20 19.03
C TYR A 305 -15.16 -2.50 19.44
N THR A 306 -15.94 -2.48 20.53
CA THR A 306 -16.69 -3.64 21.03
C THR A 306 -17.72 -4.15 20.03
N GLU A 307 -18.33 -3.24 19.26
CA GLU A 307 -19.28 -3.61 18.22
C GLU A 307 -18.56 -4.16 16.99
N ALA A 308 -17.46 -3.53 16.56
CA ALA A 308 -16.64 -3.99 15.45
C ALA A 308 -16.10 -5.42 15.69
N ILE A 309 -15.58 -5.70 16.90
CA ILE A 309 -15.08 -7.03 17.26
C ILE A 309 -16.21 -8.05 17.41
N TRP A 310 -17.38 -7.64 17.91
CA TRP A 310 -18.57 -8.48 17.94
C TRP A 310 -18.99 -8.92 16.53
N LEU A 311 -19.03 -7.99 15.56
CA LEU A 311 -19.34 -8.31 14.17
C LEU A 311 -18.32 -9.27 13.56
N ALA A 312 -17.03 -9.13 13.91
CA ALA A 312 -15.98 -10.04 13.48
C ALA A 312 -16.15 -11.45 14.07
N ILE A 313 -16.47 -11.56 15.37
CA ILE A 313 -16.78 -12.85 16.03
C ILE A 313 -18.02 -13.47 15.39
N ARG A 314 -19.05 -12.67 15.09
CA ARG A 314 -20.28 -13.14 14.43
C ARG A 314 -20.00 -13.68 13.03
N ALA A 315 -19.12 -13.03 12.27
CA ALA A 315 -18.77 -13.46 10.92
C ALA A 315 -17.90 -14.73 10.91
N THR A 316 -16.97 -14.85 11.85
CA THR A 316 -16.06 -16.01 11.96
C THR A 316 -16.66 -17.20 12.73
N LYS A 317 -17.64 -16.94 13.61
CA LYS A 317 -18.20 -17.89 14.59
C LYS A 317 -17.16 -18.50 15.53
N ASP A 318 -16.01 -17.85 15.67
CA ASP A 318 -14.88 -18.30 16.48
C ASP A 318 -14.30 -17.15 17.30
N ILE A 319 -13.68 -17.46 18.43
CA ILE A 319 -13.08 -16.50 19.38
C ILE A 319 -11.60 -16.81 19.66
N ASP A 320 -11.06 -17.93 19.19
CA ASP A 320 -9.71 -18.36 19.50
C ASP A 320 -8.67 -17.40 18.94
N TRP A 321 -8.94 -16.83 17.77
CA TRP A 321 -8.11 -15.79 17.16
C TRP A 321 -8.11 -14.49 18.00
N VAL A 322 -9.20 -14.19 18.70
CA VAL A 322 -9.30 -13.04 19.63
C VAL A 322 -8.42 -13.27 20.85
N ARG A 323 -8.52 -14.47 21.45
CA ARG A 323 -7.74 -14.87 22.62
C ARG A 323 -6.24 -14.92 22.31
N LYS A 324 -5.86 -15.62 21.25
CA LYS A 324 -4.45 -15.74 20.80
C LYS A 324 -3.87 -14.40 20.37
N GLY A 325 -4.69 -13.55 19.75
CA GLY A 325 -4.27 -12.23 19.29
C GLY A 325 -4.14 -11.17 20.38
N GLY A 326 -4.61 -11.43 21.61
CA GLY A 326 -4.59 -10.44 22.70
C GLY A 326 -5.38 -9.17 22.33
N LEU A 327 -6.49 -9.32 21.62
CA LEU A 327 -7.24 -8.18 21.05
C LEU A 327 -8.14 -7.47 22.07
N ILE A 328 -8.34 -8.10 23.22
CA ILE A 328 -9.08 -7.59 24.37
C ILE A 328 -8.27 -7.85 25.65
N PRO A 329 -8.51 -7.09 26.73
CA PRO A 329 -7.86 -7.34 28.02
C PRO A 329 -8.10 -8.76 28.51
N GLN A 330 -7.06 -9.41 29.04
CA GLN A 330 -7.16 -10.77 29.61
C GLN A 330 -7.70 -10.70 31.05
N THR A 331 -8.96 -10.31 31.21
CA THR A 331 -9.66 -10.31 32.50
C THR A 331 -10.79 -11.34 32.50
N MET A 332 -11.23 -11.75 33.70
CA MET A 332 -12.34 -12.69 33.85
C MET A 332 -13.63 -12.15 33.19
N VAL A 333 -13.90 -10.85 33.34
CA VAL A 333 -15.02 -10.15 32.70
C VAL A 333 -15.02 -10.32 31.18
N TRP A 334 -13.88 -10.05 30.53
CA TRP A 334 -13.77 -10.16 29.08
C TRP A 334 -13.84 -11.61 28.59
N ASN A 335 -13.40 -12.58 29.40
CA ASN A 335 -13.56 -14.00 29.07
C ASN A 335 -15.04 -14.41 29.08
N VAL A 336 -15.81 -13.99 30.10
CA VAL A 336 -17.27 -14.21 30.15
C VAL A 336 -17.95 -13.57 28.94
N TRP A 337 -17.61 -12.31 28.63
CA TRP A 337 -18.16 -11.63 27.46
C TRP A 337 -17.86 -12.37 26.14
N LEU A 338 -16.64 -12.90 25.98
CA LEU A 338 -16.28 -13.69 24.79
C LEU A 338 -17.06 -14.98 24.66
N ASP A 339 -17.28 -15.69 25.77
CA ASP A 339 -18.04 -16.94 25.77
C ASP A 339 -19.52 -16.66 25.45
N GLU A 340 -20.10 -15.60 26.02
CA GLU A 340 -21.45 -15.12 25.66
C GLU A 340 -21.53 -14.71 24.17
N ALA A 341 -20.51 -14.01 23.66
CA ALA A 341 -20.42 -13.63 22.26
C ALA A 341 -20.39 -14.86 21.36
N LYS A 342 -19.54 -15.85 21.64
CA LYS A 342 -19.44 -17.09 20.85
C LYS A 342 -20.79 -17.82 20.79
N LEU A 343 -21.49 -17.89 21.91
CA LEU A 343 -22.79 -18.54 22.00
C LEU A 343 -23.85 -17.80 21.18
N ASN A 344 -23.92 -16.46 21.27
CA ASN A 344 -24.84 -15.65 20.47
C ASN A 344 -24.52 -15.70 18.97
N ALA A 345 -23.23 -15.72 18.60
CA ALA A 345 -22.79 -15.86 17.21
C ALA A 345 -23.19 -17.23 16.62
N SER A 346 -23.06 -18.29 17.41
CA SER A 346 -23.45 -19.66 17.02
C SER A 346 -24.97 -19.79 16.87
N ASN A 347 -25.73 -19.15 17.75
CA ASN A 347 -27.20 -19.13 17.71
C ASN A 347 -27.79 -18.18 16.64
N GLY A 348 -26.95 -17.42 15.93
CA GLY A 348 -27.39 -16.48 14.90
C GLY A 348 -28.09 -15.23 15.44
N ASN A 349 -27.90 -14.88 16.72
CA ASN A 349 -28.52 -13.71 17.33
C ASN A 349 -27.82 -12.42 16.87
N ALA A 350 -28.33 -11.82 15.79
CA ALA A 350 -27.72 -10.63 15.20
C ALA A 350 -27.83 -9.38 16.09
N ASN A 351 -28.86 -9.29 16.92
CA ASN A 351 -29.23 -8.09 17.69
C ASN A 351 -28.74 -8.14 19.15
N TRP A 352 -27.79 -9.03 19.47
CA TRP A 352 -27.23 -9.08 20.80
C TRP A 352 -26.52 -7.75 21.13
N PRO A 353 -26.90 -7.05 22.23
CA PRO A 353 -26.39 -5.73 22.55
C PRO A 353 -24.99 -5.82 23.18
N ALA A 354 -23.99 -6.11 22.35
CA ALA A 354 -22.64 -6.46 22.76
C ALA A 354 -21.94 -5.38 23.60
N THR A 355 -22.12 -4.10 23.25
CA THR A 355 -21.56 -2.96 23.99
C THR A 355 -22.20 -2.81 25.37
N LYS A 356 -23.54 -2.81 25.42
CA LYS A 356 -24.29 -2.69 26.67
C LYS A 356 -23.95 -3.82 27.63
N ARG A 357 -23.87 -5.05 27.13
CA ARG A 357 -23.54 -6.22 27.94
C ARG A 357 -22.12 -6.15 28.51
N LYS A 358 -21.16 -5.62 27.75
CA LYS A 358 -19.80 -5.36 28.27
C LYS A 358 -19.84 -4.33 29.39
N ASP A 359 -20.60 -3.25 29.25
CA ASP A 359 -20.71 -2.22 30.29
C ASP A 359 -21.38 -2.76 31.57
N GLU A 360 -22.41 -3.61 31.44
CA GLU A 360 -23.05 -4.31 32.56
C GLU A 360 -22.05 -5.21 33.32
N LEU A 361 -21.29 -6.06 32.60
CA LEU A 361 -20.31 -6.96 33.23
C LEU A 361 -19.17 -6.19 33.94
N LEU A 362 -18.75 -5.05 33.40
CA LEU A 362 -17.74 -4.21 34.04
C LEU A 362 -18.28 -3.54 35.31
N LEU A 363 -19.56 -3.15 35.32
CA LEU A 363 -20.22 -2.60 36.50
C LEU A 363 -20.38 -3.67 37.60
N GLU A 364 -20.80 -4.88 37.23
CA GLU A 364 -20.90 -6.02 38.16
C GLU A 364 -19.55 -6.33 38.83
N ASP A 365 -18.45 -6.35 38.06
CA ASP A 365 -17.09 -6.58 38.58
C ASP A 365 -16.60 -5.44 39.50
N ALA A 366 -16.94 -4.18 39.17
CA ALA A 366 -16.63 -3.04 40.03
C ALA A 366 -17.34 -3.12 41.38
N LEU A 367 -18.65 -3.40 41.36
CA LEU A 367 -19.46 -3.57 42.58
C LEU A 367 -18.98 -4.75 43.43
N ALA A 368 -18.59 -5.87 42.80
CA ALA A 368 -18.05 -7.03 43.50
C ALA A 368 -16.73 -6.71 44.22
N LYS A 369 -15.84 -5.92 43.60
CA LYS A 369 -14.59 -5.46 44.21
C LYS A 369 -14.80 -4.46 45.34
N GLU A 370 -15.79 -3.57 45.21
CA GLU A 370 -16.15 -2.66 46.31
C GLU A 370 -16.69 -3.42 47.52
N ALA A 371 -17.54 -4.42 47.30
CA ALA A 371 -18.05 -5.28 48.36
C ALA A 371 -16.93 -6.07 49.05
N SER A 372 -16.00 -6.66 48.30
CA SER A 372 -14.88 -7.41 48.90
C SER A 372 -13.95 -6.51 49.71
N ASN A 373 -13.69 -5.29 49.25
CA ASN A 373 -12.85 -4.34 49.97
C ASN A 373 -13.50 -3.82 51.26
N GLN A 374 -14.83 -3.68 51.30
CA GLN A 374 -15.56 -3.31 52.52
C GLN A 374 -15.56 -4.43 53.57
N ASP A 375 -15.69 -5.69 53.13
CA ASP A 375 -15.57 -6.84 54.03
C ASP A 375 -14.16 -6.98 54.61
N ASP A 376 -13.12 -6.71 53.81
CA ASP A 376 -11.72 -6.71 54.28
C ASP A 376 -11.45 -5.60 55.31
N ASP A 377 -11.96 -4.38 55.12
CA ASP A 377 -11.77 -3.27 56.08
C ASP A 377 -12.55 -3.50 57.40
N MET A 378 -13.71 -4.15 57.34
CA MET A 378 -14.48 -4.57 58.51
C MET A 378 -13.86 -5.75 59.26
N SER A 379 -13.02 -6.55 58.61
CA SER A 379 -12.35 -7.71 59.20
C SER A 379 -10.98 -7.41 59.84
N GLN A 380 -10.38 -6.23 59.57
CA GLN A 380 -9.12 -5.85 60.21
C GLN A 380 -9.35 -5.38 61.66
N PRO A 381 -8.70 -6.00 62.67
CA PRO A 381 -8.80 -5.52 64.04
C PRO A 381 -8.10 -4.16 64.14
N LYS A 382 -8.87 -3.11 64.47
CA LYS A 382 -8.34 -1.76 64.78
C LYS A 382 -7.20 -1.91 65.78
N ARG A 383 -5.95 -1.76 65.32
CA ARG A 383 -4.79 -1.67 66.22
C ARG A 383 -5.00 -0.46 67.11
N ARG A 384 -5.18 -0.69 68.41
CA ARG A 384 -5.18 0.38 69.42
C ARG A 384 -3.86 1.15 69.28
N PRO A 385 -3.89 2.50 69.31
CA PRO A 385 -2.67 3.26 69.33
C PRO A 385 -1.96 2.98 70.66
N THR A 386 -0.75 2.45 70.59
CA THR A 386 0.17 2.41 71.72
C THR A 386 0.59 3.86 71.98
N LEU A 387 0.04 4.46 73.03
CA LEU A 387 0.62 5.65 73.65
C LEU A 387 1.90 5.21 74.36
N LEU A 388 3.05 5.63 73.85
CA LEU A 388 4.29 5.84 74.61
C LEU A 388 5.13 6.91 73.91
#